data_AF-X0V961-F1
#
_entry.id   AF-X0V961-F1
#
_cell.length_a   1.000
_cell.length_b   1.000
_cell.length_c   1.000
_cell.angle_alpha   90.00
_cell.angle_beta   90.00
_cell.angle_gamma   90.00
#
_symmetry.space_group_name_H-M   'P 1'
#
loop_
_entity.id
_entity.type
_entity.pdbx_description
1 polymer ?
#
loop_
_entity_poly.entity_id
_entity_poly.type
_entity_poly.pdbx_seq_one_letter_code
_entity_poly.pdbx_strand_id
1 'polypeptide(L)'
;MSQGLILDKTIKSEREAEEQDFDPVEAVYKLLKKLKRRPRQIIISRFNLNGEGFRTLESIGRELGITRERVRQIEEEALNILKKKIYQKILTKVTEKISDVFSEHGNIIGEKSLLSLLISKRTQNIRAALLFILQVSPLFKKIKETDRTYEFWVKRKTPMSNFDQIIKLTQNILEKEKRVLSGEIVLQRLKRTVYWK
;
A
#
# COMPACT_ATOMS: atom_id res chain seq x y z
N MET A 1 7.65 36.37 -21.40
CA MET A 1 8.57 35.62 -20.53
C MET A 1 8.12 35.54 -19.05
N SER A 2 7.04 36.20 -18.60
CA SER A 2 6.65 36.24 -17.16
C SER A 2 5.60 35.21 -16.70
N GLN A 3 4.94 34.47 -17.59
CA GLN A 3 3.84 33.55 -17.20
C GLN A 3 4.32 32.18 -16.67
N GLY A 4 5.48 31.67 -17.09
CA GLY A 4 6.01 30.38 -16.60
C GLY A 4 6.46 30.41 -15.13
N LEU A 5 7.01 31.54 -14.67
CA LEU A 5 7.50 31.71 -13.29
C LEU A 5 6.39 31.78 -12.24
N ILE A 6 5.19 32.21 -12.63
CA ILE A 6 4.02 32.27 -11.75
C ILE A 6 3.39 30.88 -11.67
N LEU A 7 3.27 30.18 -12.80
CA LEU A 7 2.71 28.82 -12.84
C LEU A 7 3.54 27.84 -12.00
N ASP A 8 4.88 27.88 -12.10
CA ASP A 8 5.76 27.00 -11.33
C ASP A 8 5.72 27.28 -9.82
N LYS A 9 5.59 28.55 -9.41
CA LYS A 9 5.45 28.92 -8.00
C LYS A 9 4.09 28.48 -7.44
N THR A 10 3.02 28.64 -8.21
CA THR A 10 1.67 28.20 -7.81
C THR A 10 1.60 26.68 -7.69
N ILE A 11 2.09 25.94 -8.69
CA ILE A 11 2.15 24.46 -8.68
C ILE A 11 2.99 23.95 -7.50
N LYS A 12 4.11 24.62 -7.20
CA LYS A 12 4.95 24.27 -6.06
C LYS A 12 4.24 24.53 -4.73
N SER A 13 3.57 25.68 -4.57
CA SER A 13 2.82 25.99 -3.35
C SER A 13 1.60 25.10 -3.13
N GLU A 14 0.92 24.68 -4.21
CA GLU A 14 -0.21 23.76 -4.16
C GLU A 14 0.25 22.34 -3.79
N ARG A 15 1.38 21.88 -4.35
CA ARG A 15 2.00 20.61 -3.96
C ARG A 15 2.46 20.61 -2.51
N GLU A 16 3.08 21.69 -2.04
CA GLU A 16 3.52 21.83 -0.65
C GLU A 16 2.33 21.83 0.32
N ALA A 17 1.21 22.46 -0.04
CA ALA A 17 -0.03 22.45 0.75
C ALA A 17 -0.72 21.06 0.74
N GLU A 18 -0.78 20.37 -0.40
CA GLU A 18 -1.28 18.99 -0.49
C GLU A 18 -0.43 18.02 0.33
N GLU A 19 0.89 18.19 0.32
CA GLU A 19 1.83 17.36 1.05
C GLU A 19 1.76 17.63 2.57
N GLN A 20 1.33 18.82 2.98
CA GLN A 20 1.10 19.19 4.38
C GLN A 20 -0.19 18.57 4.97
N ASP A 21 -1.21 18.26 4.15
CA ASP A 21 -2.46 17.60 4.59
C ASP A 21 -2.39 16.05 4.53
N PHE A 22 -1.32 15.50 3.97
CA PHE A 22 -1.08 14.06 3.86
C PHE A 22 -0.07 13.56 4.92
N ASP A 23 -0.55 13.31 6.14
CA ASP A 23 0.26 12.71 7.20
C ASP A 23 -0.26 11.30 7.60
N PRO A 24 0.27 10.22 6.99
CA PRO A 24 -0.12 8.87 7.34
C PRO A 24 0.32 8.47 8.75
N VAL A 25 1.42 9.03 9.29
CA VAL A 25 1.92 8.68 10.62
C VAL A 25 0.97 9.21 11.69
N GLU A 26 0.55 10.48 11.58
CA GLU A 26 -0.43 11.06 12.49
C GLU A 26 -1.79 10.39 12.38
N ALA A 27 -2.22 10.03 11.16
CA ALA A 27 -3.46 9.28 10.95
C ALA A 27 -3.44 7.92 11.68
N VAL A 28 -2.34 7.17 11.56
CA VAL A 28 -2.15 5.91 12.28
C VAL A 28 -2.10 6.14 13.79
N TYR A 29 -1.40 7.16 14.27
CA TYR A 29 -1.34 7.48 15.70
C TYR A 29 -2.74 7.76 16.28
N LYS A 30 -3.56 8.58 15.60
CA LYS A 30 -4.96 8.85 15.96
C LYS A 30 -5.81 7.58 15.97
N LEU A 31 -5.61 6.68 15.01
CA LEU A 31 -6.31 5.40 14.93
C LEU A 31 -5.93 4.47 16.11
N LEU A 32 -4.63 4.36 16.40
CA LEU A 32 -4.11 3.53 17.49
C LEU A 32 -4.60 3.97 18.88
N LYS A 33 -4.94 5.25 19.06
CA LYS A 33 -5.58 5.75 20.29
C LYS A 33 -6.89 5.05 20.64
N LYS A 34 -7.54 4.37 19.69
CA LYS A 34 -8.78 3.61 19.89
C LYS A 34 -8.58 2.23 20.50
N LEU A 35 -7.33 1.76 20.58
CA LEU A 35 -6.97 0.53 21.27
C LEU A 35 -6.59 0.80 22.73
N LYS A 36 -6.85 -0.17 23.60
CA LYS A 36 -6.27 -0.21 24.96
C LYS A 36 -4.74 -0.29 24.89
N ARG A 37 -4.05 0.07 25.97
CA ARG A 37 -2.57 0.15 26.04
C ARG A 37 -1.87 -1.11 25.51
N ARG A 38 -2.26 -2.29 25.99
CA ARG A 38 -1.59 -3.56 25.64
C ARG A 38 -1.79 -3.96 24.16
N PRO A 39 -3.02 -4.02 23.60
CA PRO A 39 -3.20 -4.24 22.16
C PRO A 39 -2.49 -3.20 21.29
N ARG A 40 -2.50 -1.92 21.70
CA ARG A 40 -1.78 -0.85 21.00
C ARG A 40 -0.28 -1.13 20.90
N GLN A 41 0.36 -1.49 22.01
CA GLN A 41 1.78 -1.84 22.04
C GLN A 41 2.10 -3.01 21.10
N ILE A 42 1.28 -4.07 21.14
CA ILE A 42 1.45 -5.23 20.25
C ILE A 42 1.39 -4.78 18.78
N ILE A 43 0.40 -3.97 18.39
CA ILE A 43 0.28 -3.47 17.02
C ILE A 43 1.48 -2.60 16.63
N ILE A 44 1.91 -1.66 17.48
CA ILE A 44 3.08 -0.81 17.20
C ILE A 44 4.31 -1.65 16.88
N SER A 45 4.62 -2.64 17.74
CA SER A 45 5.79 -3.51 17.58
C SER A 45 5.66 -4.50 16.41
N ARG A 46 4.46 -5.05 16.16
CA ARG A 46 4.23 -6.01 15.06
C ARG A 46 4.36 -5.36 13.69
N PHE A 47 3.95 -4.11 13.56
CA PHE A 47 3.90 -3.39 12.28
C PHE A 47 5.02 -2.33 12.13
N ASN A 48 6.00 -2.32 13.03
CA ASN A 48 7.14 -1.39 13.00
C ASN A 48 6.72 0.09 12.92
N LEU A 49 5.70 0.47 13.70
CA LEU A 49 5.12 1.82 13.65
C LEU A 49 5.91 2.85 14.47
N ASN A 50 6.89 2.41 15.25
CA ASN A 50 7.82 3.23 16.02
C ASN A 50 9.25 3.25 15.44
N GLY A 51 9.51 2.54 14.34
CA GLY A 51 10.83 2.51 13.70
C GLY A 51 11.87 1.59 14.34
N GLU A 52 11.50 0.83 15.37
CA GLU A 52 12.42 -0.08 16.09
C GLU A 52 12.62 -1.44 15.39
N GLY A 53 11.99 -1.65 14.23
CA GLY A 53 12.03 -2.90 13.47
C GLY A 53 10.80 -3.78 13.66
N PHE A 54 10.61 -4.74 12.76
CA PHE A 54 9.53 -5.72 12.88
C PHE A 54 9.84 -6.72 13.98
N ARG A 55 8.88 -6.94 14.88
CA ARG A 55 9.01 -7.94 15.95
C ARG A 55 8.08 -9.11 15.72
N THR A 56 8.55 -10.34 15.90
CA THR A 56 7.73 -11.55 15.75
C THR A 56 6.74 -11.69 16.90
N LEU A 57 5.62 -12.39 16.67
CA LEU A 57 4.66 -12.75 17.72
C LEU A 57 5.33 -13.40 18.94
N GLU A 58 6.32 -14.26 18.68
CA GLU A 58 7.10 -14.94 19.72
C GLU A 58 7.96 -13.96 20.52
N SER A 59 8.68 -13.06 19.83
CA SER A 59 9.53 -12.06 20.52
C SER A 59 8.72 -11.10 21.39
N ILE A 60 7.51 -10.75 20.96
CA ILE A 60 6.58 -9.91 21.72
C ILE A 60 5.97 -10.72 22.88
N GLY A 61 5.66 -11.99 22.66
CA GLY A 61 5.14 -12.88 23.70
C GLY A 61 6.11 -13.02 24.86
N ARG A 62 7.40 -13.24 24.55
CA ARG A 62 8.47 -13.30 25.56
C ARG A 62 8.57 -12.03 26.40
N GLU A 63 8.57 -10.85 25.76
CA GLU A 63 8.62 -9.57 26.50
C GLU A 63 7.38 -9.35 27.38
N LEU A 64 6.20 -9.72 26.88
CA LEU A 64 4.93 -9.48 27.58
C LEU A 64 4.52 -10.62 28.53
N GLY A 65 5.38 -11.63 28.72
CA GLY A 65 5.12 -12.79 29.57
C GLY A 65 3.89 -13.61 29.14
N ILE A 66 3.61 -13.69 27.83
CA ILE A 66 2.46 -14.43 27.28
C ILE A 66 2.88 -15.31 26.10
N THR A 67 2.08 -16.33 25.82
CA THR A 67 2.33 -17.23 24.69
C THR A 67 2.20 -16.52 23.35
N ARG A 68 2.90 -17.02 22.33
CA ARG A 68 2.78 -16.57 20.93
C ARG A 68 1.32 -16.55 20.47
N GLU A 69 0.54 -17.57 20.82
CA GLU A 69 -0.87 -17.67 20.44
C GLU A 69 -1.70 -16.59 21.12
N ARG A 70 -1.42 -16.25 22.39
CA ARG A 70 -2.12 -15.14 23.04
C ARG A 70 -1.81 -13.80 22.39
N VAL A 71 -0.59 -13.56 21.94
CA VAL A 71 -0.24 -12.36 21.15
C VAL A 71 -1.01 -12.34 19.85
N ARG A 72 -1.09 -13.47 19.13
CA ARG A 72 -1.84 -13.60 17.87
C ARG A 72 -3.31 -13.23 18.04
N GLN A 73 -3.95 -13.75 19.09
CA GLN A 73 -5.35 -13.44 19.41
C GLN A 73 -5.55 -11.94 19.67
N ILE A 74 -4.68 -11.33 20.50
CA ILE A 74 -4.78 -9.90 20.79
C ILE A 74 -4.53 -9.04 19.53
N GLU A 75 -3.59 -9.44 18.68
CA GLU A 75 -3.34 -8.78 17.38
C GLU A 75 -4.59 -8.82 16.51
N GLU A 76 -5.21 -10.00 16.37
CA GLU A 76 -6.41 -10.20 15.57
C GLU A 76 -7.60 -9.38 16.10
N GLU A 77 -7.86 -9.43 17.40
CA GLU A 77 -8.90 -8.63 18.07
C GLU A 77 -8.66 -7.12 17.83
N ALA A 78 -7.42 -6.66 17.97
CA ALA A 78 -7.06 -5.26 17.75
C ALA A 78 -7.30 -4.84 16.29
N LEU A 79 -6.85 -5.64 15.32
CA LEU A 79 -7.08 -5.37 13.90
C LEU A 79 -8.58 -5.32 13.58
N ASN A 80 -9.38 -6.21 14.16
CA ASN A 80 -10.84 -6.22 13.98
C ASN A 80 -11.50 -4.96 14.55
N ILE A 81 -11.02 -4.45 15.70
CA ILE A 81 -11.45 -3.16 16.24
C ILE A 81 -11.12 -2.04 15.24
N LEU A 82 -9.88 -1.96 14.77
CA LEU A 82 -9.42 -0.87 13.90
C LEU A 82 -10.09 -0.85 12.52
N LYS A 83 -10.52 -2.01 12.02
CA LYS A 83 -11.28 -2.15 10.76
C LYS A 83 -12.73 -1.66 10.84
N LYS A 84 -13.26 -1.38 12.05
CA LYS A 84 -14.64 -0.88 12.20
C LYS A 84 -14.83 0.45 11.47
N LYS A 85 -15.95 0.58 10.74
CA LYS A 85 -16.29 1.76 9.92
C LYS A 85 -16.16 3.09 10.67
N ILE A 86 -16.50 3.12 11.96
CA ILE A 86 -16.40 4.32 12.80
C ILE A 86 -14.95 4.85 12.90
N TYR A 87 -13.95 3.98 12.95
CA TYR A 87 -12.55 4.38 13.05
C TYR A 87 -11.90 4.59 11.69
N GLN A 88 -12.44 3.98 10.63
CA GLN A 88 -11.98 4.23 9.26
C GLN A 88 -12.14 5.70 8.85
N LYS A 89 -13.11 6.43 9.44
CA LYS A 89 -13.26 7.89 9.27
C LYS A 89 -12.01 8.69 9.67
N ILE A 90 -11.17 8.15 10.55
CA ILE A 90 -9.90 8.78 10.95
C ILE A 90 -8.89 8.76 9.78
N LEU A 91 -9.00 7.76 8.92
CA LEU A 91 -8.07 7.53 7.81
C LEU A 91 -8.55 8.14 6.49
N THR A 92 -9.77 8.71 6.43
CA THR A 92 -10.44 9.12 5.19
C THR A 92 -9.53 9.86 4.22
N LYS A 93 -8.92 10.97 4.65
CA LYS A 93 -8.04 11.79 3.81
C LYS A 93 -6.89 10.99 3.18
N VAL A 94 -6.18 10.20 4.00
CA VAL A 94 -5.06 9.38 3.55
C VAL A 94 -5.54 8.29 2.60
N THR A 95 -6.68 7.65 2.90
CA THR A 95 -7.25 6.61 2.03
C THR A 95 -7.80 7.15 0.72
N GLU A 96 -8.30 8.38 0.68
CA GLU A 96 -8.72 9.08 -0.54
C GLU A 96 -7.52 9.33 -1.43
N LYS A 97 -6.44 9.94 -0.91
CA LYS A 97 -5.20 10.14 -1.69
C LYS A 97 -4.60 8.83 -2.21
N ILE A 98 -4.59 7.78 -1.38
CA ILE A 98 -4.19 6.44 -1.84
C ILE A 98 -5.12 5.97 -2.97
N SER A 99 -6.44 6.08 -2.80
CA SER A 99 -7.43 5.69 -3.80
C SER A 99 -7.27 6.44 -5.13
N ASP A 100 -6.88 7.72 -5.10
CA ASP A 100 -6.63 8.53 -6.30
C ASP A 100 -5.42 7.97 -7.06
N VAL A 101 -4.30 7.72 -6.35
CA VAL A 101 -3.12 7.08 -6.94
C VAL A 101 -3.46 5.72 -7.56
N PHE A 102 -4.27 4.90 -6.88
CA PHE A 102 -4.77 3.64 -7.47
C PHE A 102 -5.56 3.89 -8.75
N SER A 103 -6.47 4.85 -8.75
CA SER A 103 -7.38 5.10 -9.88
C SER A 103 -6.63 5.63 -11.10
N GLU A 104 -5.61 6.46 -10.89
CA GLU A 104 -4.71 6.98 -11.94
C GLU A 104 -3.81 5.90 -12.57
N HIS A 105 -3.57 4.79 -11.87
CA HIS A 105 -2.63 3.75 -12.29
C HIS A 105 -3.31 2.38 -12.50
N GLY A 106 -4.58 2.37 -12.89
CA GLY A 106 -5.28 1.14 -13.30
C GLY A 106 -5.69 0.20 -12.13
N ASN A 107 -5.69 0.70 -10.90
CA ASN A 107 -6.12 0.04 -9.68
C ASN A 107 -5.33 -1.20 -9.24
N ILE A 108 -4.20 -1.49 -9.87
CA ILE A 108 -3.27 -2.58 -9.53
C ILE A 108 -1.86 -1.99 -9.50
N ILE A 109 -1.21 -2.00 -8.33
CA ILE A 109 0.12 -1.38 -8.17
C ILE A 109 1.00 -2.23 -7.25
N GLY A 110 2.25 -2.46 -7.67
CA GLY A 110 3.28 -3.07 -6.82
C GLY A 110 3.67 -2.16 -5.65
N GLU A 111 4.00 -2.74 -4.49
CA GLU A 111 4.23 -1.97 -3.25
C GLU A 111 5.30 -0.88 -3.39
N LYS A 112 6.43 -1.21 -4.03
CA LYS A 112 7.53 -0.26 -4.25
C LYS A 112 7.09 0.94 -5.09
N SER A 113 6.31 0.69 -6.16
CA SER A 113 5.79 1.73 -7.05
C SER A 113 4.76 2.59 -6.34
N LEU A 114 3.81 1.97 -5.62
CA LEU A 114 2.78 2.69 -4.85
C LEU A 114 3.41 3.66 -3.85
N LEU A 115 4.39 3.19 -3.07
CA LEU A 115 5.07 4.05 -2.10
C LEU A 115 5.87 5.15 -2.79
N SER A 116 6.50 4.87 -3.94
CA SER A 116 7.21 5.93 -4.67
C SER A 116 6.31 7.02 -5.23
N LEU A 117 5.03 6.71 -5.47
CA LEU A 117 4.03 7.66 -5.97
C LEU A 117 3.39 8.48 -4.83
N LEU A 118 3.25 7.87 -3.63
CA LEU A 118 2.60 8.52 -2.49
C LEU A 118 3.51 9.47 -1.72
N ILE A 119 4.83 9.24 -1.71
CA ILE A 119 5.75 9.97 -0.84
C ILE A 119 7.02 10.41 -1.57
N SER A 120 7.33 11.70 -1.45
CA SER A 120 8.61 12.26 -1.92
C SER A 120 9.77 11.88 -0.98
N LYS A 121 9.53 11.96 0.35
CA LYS A 121 10.51 11.68 1.41
C LYS A 121 10.29 10.29 2.02
N ARG A 122 11.28 9.41 1.84
CA ARG A 122 11.19 8.01 2.29
C ARG A 122 11.78 7.84 3.70
N THR A 123 10.90 7.84 4.71
CA THR A 123 11.26 7.38 6.06
C THR A 123 10.62 6.04 6.35
N GLN A 124 11.25 5.25 7.22
CA GLN A 124 10.74 3.94 7.61
C GLN A 124 9.36 4.05 8.28
N ASN A 125 9.13 5.09 9.08
CA ASN A 125 7.87 5.30 9.81
C ASN A 125 6.71 5.61 8.86
N ILE A 126 6.94 6.47 7.85
CA ILE A 126 5.92 6.78 6.84
C ILE A 126 5.58 5.52 6.04
N ARG A 127 6.59 4.74 5.62
CA ARG A 127 6.37 3.47 4.93
C ARG A 127 5.54 2.51 5.78
N ALA A 128 5.89 2.32 7.05
CA ALA A 128 5.16 1.44 7.96
C ALA A 128 3.71 1.89 8.15
N ALA A 129 3.48 3.20 8.33
CA ALA A 129 2.15 3.77 8.46
C ALA A 129 1.28 3.54 7.21
N LEU A 130 1.82 3.78 6.01
CA LEU A 130 1.10 3.56 4.75
C LEU A 130 0.72 2.08 4.56
N LEU A 131 1.67 1.17 4.79
CA LEU A 131 1.41 -0.27 4.68
C LEU A 131 0.36 -0.74 5.70
N PHE A 132 0.41 -0.20 6.92
CA PHE A 132 -0.59 -0.49 7.94
C PHE A 132 -1.98 0.03 7.53
N ILE A 133 -2.08 1.26 7.00
CA ILE A 133 -3.33 1.83 6.47
C ILE A 133 -3.90 0.95 5.35
N LEU A 134 -3.08 0.53 4.39
CA LEU A 134 -3.49 -0.39 3.32
C LEU A 134 -4.04 -1.71 3.87
N GLN A 135 -3.42 -2.25 4.92
CA GLN A 135 -3.81 -3.51 5.53
C GLN A 135 -5.13 -3.42 6.32
N VAL A 136 -5.38 -2.32 7.02
CA VAL A 136 -6.62 -2.14 7.82
C VAL A 136 -7.77 -1.54 7.01
N SER A 137 -7.48 -0.92 5.86
CA SER A 137 -8.51 -0.36 4.99
C SER A 137 -9.32 -1.45 4.29
N PRO A 138 -10.66 -1.33 4.24
CA PRO A 138 -11.50 -2.24 3.46
C PRO A 138 -11.40 -1.98 1.96
N LEU A 139 -10.75 -0.91 1.50
CA LEU A 139 -10.70 -0.54 0.08
C LEU A 139 -9.62 -1.31 -0.70
N PHE A 140 -8.60 -1.81 -0.01
CA PHE A 140 -7.43 -2.42 -0.63
C PHE A 140 -7.27 -3.88 -0.21
N LYS A 141 -6.61 -4.66 -1.06
CA LYS A 141 -6.25 -6.05 -0.82
C LYS A 141 -4.83 -6.27 -1.33
N LYS A 142 -4.00 -6.93 -0.52
CA LYS A 142 -2.70 -7.45 -0.97
C LYS A 142 -2.92 -8.80 -1.66
N ILE A 143 -2.37 -8.94 -2.85
CA ILE A 143 -2.26 -10.20 -3.58
C ILE A 143 -0.85 -10.73 -3.34
N LYS A 144 -0.76 -11.98 -2.87
CA LYS A 144 0.52 -12.63 -2.61
C LYS A 144 1.21 -12.98 -3.93
N GLU A 145 2.52 -13.06 -3.85
CA GLU A 145 3.35 -13.55 -4.94
C GLU A 145 2.94 -14.97 -5.37
N THR A 146 3.04 -15.20 -6.68
CA THR A 146 2.79 -16.48 -7.35
C THR A 146 3.95 -16.78 -8.30
N ASP A 147 3.91 -17.94 -8.94
CA ASP A 147 4.80 -18.30 -10.05
C ASP A 147 4.74 -17.32 -11.24
N ARG A 148 3.67 -16.52 -11.35
CA ARG A 148 3.41 -15.63 -12.49
C ARG A 148 3.59 -14.16 -12.19
N THR A 149 3.49 -13.77 -10.92
CA THR A 149 3.45 -12.37 -10.51
C THR A 149 4.12 -12.18 -9.16
N TYR A 150 4.92 -11.13 -9.03
CA TYR A 150 5.32 -10.61 -7.72
C TYR A 150 4.10 -10.18 -6.89
N GLU A 151 4.30 -9.95 -5.59
CA GLU A 151 3.25 -9.39 -4.75
C GLU A 151 2.85 -7.96 -5.16
N PHE A 152 1.56 -7.65 -5.08
CA PHE A 152 1.02 -6.33 -5.41
C PHE A 152 -0.23 -6.01 -4.59
N TRP A 153 -0.64 -4.75 -4.64
CA TRP A 153 -1.88 -4.28 -4.05
C TRP A 153 -2.93 -4.01 -5.13
N VAL A 154 -4.19 -4.25 -4.79
CA VAL A 154 -5.35 -4.02 -5.68
C VAL A 154 -6.47 -3.34 -4.91
N LYS A 155 -7.19 -2.42 -5.58
CA LYS A 155 -8.47 -1.90 -5.07
C LYS A 155 -9.51 -3.02 -5.10
N ARG A 156 -10.23 -3.30 -4.01
CA ARG A 156 -11.02 -4.53 -3.88
C ARG A 156 -12.07 -4.76 -4.97
N LYS A 157 -12.62 -3.70 -5.54
CA LYS A 157 -13.64 -3.76 -6.59
C LYS A 157 -13.08 -3.90 -8.00
N THR A 158 -11.76 -4.00 -8.16
CA THR A 158 -11.11 -4.13 -9.48
C THR A 158 -11.42 -5.49 -10.09
N PRO A 159 -11.97 -5.54 -11.32
CA PRO A 159 -12.12 -6.78 -12.07
C PRO A 159 -10.75 -7.37 -12.43
N MET A 160 -10.50 -8.63 -12.05
CA MET A 160 -9.20 -9.29 -12.30
C MET A 160 -9.12 -10.00 -13.65
N SER A 161 -10.25 -10.18 -14.36
CA SER A 161 -10.28 -10.85 -15.67
C SER A 161 -9.31 -10.22 -16.68
N ASN A 162 -9.23 -8.89 -16.68
CA ASN A 162 -8.36 -8.15 -17.57
C ASN A 162 -6.89 -8.36 -17.23
N PHE A 163 -6.58 -8.36 -15.94
CA PHE A 163 -5.24 -8.64 -15.44
C PHE A 163 -4.81 -10.06 -15.82
N ASP A 164 -5.67 -11.06 -15.58
CA ASP A 164 -5.39 -12.45 -15.92
C ASP A 164 -5.15 -12.65 -17.43
N GLN A 165 -5.91 -11.94 -18.27
CA GLN A 165 -5.72 -11.97 -19.71
C GLN A 165 -4.37 -11.35 -20.13
N ILE A 166 -3.98 -10.23 -19.53
CA ILE A 166 -2.67 -9.61 -19.78
C ILE A 166 -1.54 -10.56 -19.37
N ILE A 167 -1.65 -11.23 -18.22
CA ILE A 167 -0.66 -12.22 -17.78
C ILE A 167 -0.55 -13.36 -18.79
N LYS A 168 -1.67 -13.95 -19.24
CA LYS A 168 -1.68 -15.01 -20.25
C LYS A 168 -1.04 -14.57 -21.57
N LEU A 169 -1.38 -13.38 -22.06
CA LEU A 169 -0.79 -12.83 -23.29
C LEU A 169 0.71 -12.62 -23.13
N THR A 170 1.15 -12.12 -21.98
CA THR A 170 2.56 -11.92 -21.65
C THR A 170 3.32 -13.25 -21.65
N GLN A 171 2.78 -14.27 -21.00
CA GLN A 171 3.36 -15.63 -20.99
C GLN A 171 3.51 -16.18 -22.41
N ASN A 172 2.45 -16.10 -23.23
CA ASN A 172 2.49 -16.55 -24.61
C ASN A 172 3.57 -15.83 -25.46
N ILE A 173 3.82 -14.54 -25.20
CA ILE A 173 4.87 -13.78 -25.88
C ILE A 173 6.25 -14.30 -25.46
N LEU A 174 6.47 -14.49 -24.16
CA LEU A 174 7.75 -14.96 -23.60
C LEU A 174 8.07 -16.39 -24.06
N GLU A 175 7.09 -17.30 -24.06
CA GLU A 175 7.25 -18.68 -24.51
C GLU A 175 7.61 -18.77 -26.00
N LYS A 176 7.04 -17.90 -26.84
CA LYS A 176 7.34 -17.85 -28.28
C LYS A 176 8.74 -17.33 -28.56
N GLU A 177 9.22 -16.35 -27.80
CA GLU A 177 10.50 -15.69 -28.06
C GLU A 177 11.70 -16.49 -27.51
N LYS A 178 11.47 -17.42 -26.57
CA LYS A 178 12.48 -18.33 -26.01
C LYS A 178 13.76 -17.65 -25.51
N ARG A 179 13.66 -16.37 -25.12
CA ARG A 179 14.76 -15.55 -24.59
C ARG A 179 14.22 -14.51 -23.62
N VAL A 180 15.10 -13.97 -22.77
CA VAL A 180 14.75 -12.87 -21.88
C VAL A 180 14.47 -11.61 -22.71
N LEU A 181 13.32 -10.98 -22.45
CA LEU A 181 12.92 -9.71 -23.07
C LEU A 181 12.90 -8.61 -22.03
N SER A 182 13.21 -7.38 -22.45
CA SER A 182 12.98 -6.20 -21.61
C SER A 182 11.48 -5.92 -21.49
N GLY A 183 11.08 -5.27 -20.39
CA GLY A 183 9.69 -4.86 -20.18
C GLY A 183 9.15 -3.98 -21.31
N GLU A 184 9.98 -3.11 -21.87
CA GLU A 184 9.61 -2.25 -23.01
C GLU A 184 9.26 -3.07 -24.27
N ILE A 185 10.06 -4.09 -24.58
CA ILE A 185 9.80 -4.96 -25.74
C ILE A 185 8.51 -5.74 -25.51
N VAL A 186 8.31 -6.29 -24.30
CA VAL A 186 7.07 -6.99 -23.95
C VAL A 186 5.86 -6.07 -24.11
N LEU A 187 5.93 -4.83 -23.61
CA LEU A 187 4.85 -3.85 -23.75
C LEU A 187 4.57 -3.49 -25.21
N GLN A 188 5.61 -3.27 -26.03
CA GLN A 188 5.42 -3.02 -27.46
C GLN A 188 4.71 -4.19 -28.17
N ARG A 189 5.00 -5.43 -27.79
CA ARG A 189 4.33 -6.62 -28.33
C ARG A 189 2.89 -6.74 -27.84
N LEU A 190 2.63 -6.49 -26.56
CA LEU A 190 1.27 -6.47 -25.99
C LEU A 190 0.37 -5.45 -26.70
N LYS A 191 0.88 -4.24 -26.98
CA LYS A 191 0.14 -3.18 -27.69
C LYS A 191 -0.28 -3.57 -29.11
N ARG A 192 0.33 -4.60 -29.71
CA ARG A 192 -0.04 -5.11 -31.04
C ARG A 192 -1.10 -6.22 -30.99
N THR A 193 -1.46 -6.69 -29.80
CA THR A 193 -2.49 -7.72 -29.63
C THR A 193 -3.89 -7.14 -29.74
N VAL A 194 -4.88 -7.99 -30.04
CA VAL A 194 -6.31 -7.62 -30.16
C VAL A 194 -6.86 -7.02 -28.86
N TYR A 195 -6.20 -7.27 -27.73
CA TYR A 195 -6.61 -6.78 -26.41
C TYR A 195 -6.35 -5.29 -26.18
N TRP A 196 -5.49 -4.68 -27.01
CA TRP A 196 -5.12 -3.26 -26.90
C TRP A 196 -5.66 -2.40 -28.04
N LYS A 197 -6.31 -3.00 -29.04
CA LYS A 197 -7.03 -2.28 -30.10
C LYS A 197 -8.48 -2.08 -29.68
#